data_AF-A0A2S3VK38-F1
#
_entry.id   AF-A0A2S3VK38-F1
#
_cell.length_a   1.000
_cell.length_b   1.000
_cell.length_c   1.000
_cell.angle_alpha   90.00
_cell.angle_beta   90.00
_cell.angle_gamma   90.00
#
_symmetry.space_group_name_H-M   'P 1'
#
loop_
_entity.id
_entity.type
_entity.pdbx_description
1 polymer ?
#
loop_
_entity_poly.entity_id
_entity_poly.type
_entity_poly.pdbx_seq_one_letter_code
_entity_poly.pdbx_strand_id
1 'polypeptide(L)' 'MLRLLFWIALIAAAVWFWRKFKGQASTPRSPSEREAAPMVRCAHCGVHLPRDRALSLDQRWYCSQAHLEQDKGSSGR' A
#
# COMPACT_ATOMS: atom_id res chain seq x y z
N MET A 1 26.35 -38.49 -15.51
CA MET A 1 25.61 -37.26 -15.87
C MET A 1 24.17 -37.23 -15.32
N LEU A 2 23.42 -38.34 -15.30
CA LEU A 2 22.04 -38.39 -14.74
C LEU A 2 21.94 -38.12 -13.24
N ARG A 3 23.01 -38.41 -12.48
CA ARG A 3 23.08 -38.21 -11.02
C ARG A 3 22.82 -36.76 -10.61
N LEU A 4 23.35 -35.79 -11.37
CA LEU A 4 23.12 -34.37 -11.12
C LEU A 4 21.70 -33.95 -11.49
N LEU A 5 21.18 -34.41 -12.63
CA LEU A 5 19.82 -34.08 -13.08
C LEU A 5 18.77 -34.56 -12.07
N PHE A 6 18.98 -35.75 -11.50
CA PHE A 6 18.11 -36.30 -10.47
C PHE A 6 18.13 -35.47 -9.18
N TRP A 7 19.31 -35.02 -8.75
CA TRP A 7 19.45 -34.13 -7.59
C TRP A 7 18.82 -32.76 -7.83
N ILE A 8 18.99 -32.17 -9.01
CA ILE A 8 18.36 -30.89 -9.38
C ILE A 8 16.83 -31.01 -9.36
N ALA A 9 16.29 -32.09 -9.94
CA ALA A 9 14.85 -32.36 -9.93
C ALA A 9 14.31 -32.55 -8.51
N LEU A 10 15.04 -33.28 -7.65
CA LEU A 10 14.65 -33.46 -6.24
C LEU A 10 14.65 -32.14 -5.45
N ILE A 11 15.69 -31.31 -5.61
CA ILE A 11 15.77 -30.01 -4.93
C ILE A 11 14.65 -29.09 -5.42
N ALA A 12 14.39 -29.04 -6.73
CA ALA A 12 13.30 -28.25 -7.29
C ALA A 12 11.93 -28.68 -6.77
N ALA A 13 11.69 -30.00 -6.69
CA ALA A 13 10.44 -30.55 -6.15
C ALA A 13 10.29 -30.22 -4.65
N ALA A 14 11.37 -30.38 -3.86
CA ALA A 14 11.37 -30.04 -2.44
C ALA A 14 11.10 -28.55 -2.20
N VAL A 15 11.77 -27.66 -2.95
CA VAL A 15 11.54 -26.20 -2.88
C VAL A 15 10.12 -25.85 -3.29
N TRP A 16 9.60 -26.42 -4.38
CA TRP A 16 8.24 -26.16 -4.83
C TRP A 16 7.20 -26.62 -3.81
N PHE A 17 7.39 -27.81 -3.24
CA PHE A 17 6.51 -28.37 -2.22
C PHE A 17 6.53 -27.54 -0.94
N TRP A 18 7.72 -27.14 -0.46
CA TRP A 18 7.85 -26.21 0.65
C TRP A 18 7.21 -24.85 0.35
N ARG A 19 7.36 -24.32 -0.87
CA ARG A 19 6.74 -23.04 -1.26
C ARG A 19 5.22 -23.15 -1.33
N LYS A 20 4.68 -24.30 -1.74
CA LYS A 20 3.24 -24.57 -1.81
C LYS A 20 2.63 -24.80 -0.43
N PHE A 21 3.29 -25.55 0.44
CA PHE A 21 2.85 -25.78 1.83
C PHE A 21 2.99 -24.53 2.70
N LYS A 22 4.08 -23.78 2.54
CA LYS A 22 4.31 -22.52 3.27
C LYS A 22 3.55 -21.33 2.66
N GLY A 23 2.93 -21.49 1.49
CA GLY A 23 2.07 -20.49 0.84
C GLY A 23 0.65 -20.40 1.42
N GLN A 24 0.23 -21.33 2.29
CA GLN A 24 -1.01 -21.25 3.06
C GLN A 24 -0.81 -20.74 4.50
N ALA A 25 0.41 -20.83 5.04
CA ALA A 25 0.78 -20.02 6.17
C ALA A 25 1.00 -18.61 5.62
N SER A 26 -0.07 -17.82 5.63
CA SER A 26 -0.07 -16.38 5.52
C SER A 26 1.34 -15.87 5.76
N THR A 27 1.98 -15.34 4.71
CA THR A 27 2.90 -14.22 4.93
C THR A 27 2.21 -13.40 6.00
N PRO A 28 2.76 -13.24 7.23
CA PRO A 28 2.42 -12.07 7.98
C PRO A 28 2.95 -10.98 7.06
N ARG A 29 2.07 -10.54 6.16
CA ARG A 29 2.30 -9.31 5.46
C ARG A 29 2.30 -8.39 6.63
N SER A 30 3.51 -7.96 6.98
CA SER A 30 3.69 -6.91 7.94
C SER A 30 2.55 -5.93 7.68
N PRO A 31 1.76 -5.59 8.72
CA PRO A 31 0.66 -4.65 8.53
C PRO A 31 1.16 -3.27 8.06
N SER A 32 2.47 -3.11 7.88
CA SER A 32 3.15 -1.90 7.45
C SER A 32 3.24 -1.70 5.93
N GLU A 33 3.03 -2.70 5.06
CA GLU A 33 3.42 -2.55 3.63
C GLU A 33 2.29 -2.71 2.60
N ARG A 34 1.02 -2.80 3.02
CA ARG A 34 -0.12 -2.78 2.08
C ARG A 34 -0.99 -1.54 2.14
N GLU A 35 -0.74 -0.65 3.08
CA GLU A 35 -1.52 0.58 3.18
C GLU A 35 -0.62 1.77 3.49
N ALA A 36 0.41 1.96 2.66
CA ALA A 36 0.80 3.33 2.35
C ALA A 36 -0.38 3.96 1.61
N ALA A 37 -1.43 4.34 2.36
CA ALA A 37 -2.55 5.08 1.82
C ALA A 37 -1.95 6.26 1.03
N PRO A 38 -2.42 6.52 -0.20
CA PRO A 38 -1.84 7.54 -1.06
C PRO A 38 -1.61 8.82 -0.25
N MET A 39 -0.37 9.28 -0.15
CA MET A 39 -0.08 10.51 0.58
C MET A 39 -0.59 11.67 -0.28
N VAL A 40 -1.60 12.37 0.21
CA VAL A 40 -2.21 13.49 -0.49
C VAL A 40 -1.79 14.79 0.19
N ARG A 41 -1.63 15.84 -0.61
CA ARG A 41 -1.24 17.16 -0.12
C ARG A 41 -2.49 18.00 0.13
N CYS A 42 -2.57 18.60 1.32
CA CYS A 42 -3.63 19.55 1.63
C CYS A 42 -3.53 20.79 0.73
N ALA A 43 -4.62 21.17 0.05
CA ALA A 43 -4.64 22.34 -0.84
C ALA A 43 -4.48 23.69 -0.08
N HIS A 44 -4.91 23.75 1.18
CA HIS A 44 -4.84 24.97 2.00
C HIS A 44 -3.50 25.11 2.73
N CYS A 45 -3.05 24.08 3.46
CA CYS A 45 -1.85 24.16 4.31
C CYS A 45 -0.60 23.51 3.69
N GLY A 46 -0.75 22.77 2.59
CA GLY A 46 0.37 22.08 1.94
C GLY A 46 0.93 20.87 2.69
N VAL A 47 0.33 20.46 3.81
CA VAL A 47 0.75 19.29 4.59
C VAL A 47 0.46 17.98 3.84
N HIS A 48 1.37 17.01 3.95
CA HIS A 48 1.16 15.66 3.43
C HIS A 48 0.46 14.81 4.50
N LEU A 49 -0.68 14.22 4.14
CA LEU A 49 -1.44 13.34 5.03
C LEU A 49 -1.85 12.06 4.27
N PRO A 50 -1.98 10.91 4.95
CA PRO A 50 -2.55 9.72 4.35
C PRO A 50 -3.96 9.98 3.84
N ARG A 51 -4.28 9.52 2.61
CA ARG A 51 -5.61 9.64 2.00
C ARG A 51 -6.75 9.14 2.88
N ASP A 52 -6.49 8.10 3.68
CA ASP A 52 -7.45 7.53 4.62
C ASP A 52 -8.01 8.55 5.64
N ARG A 53 -7.21 9.58 5.98
CA ARG A 53 -7.60 10.65 6.92
C ARG A 53 -7.87 11.99 6.23
N ALA A 54 -7.81 12.05 4.90
CA ALA A 54 -7.97 13.28 4.15
C ALA A 54 -9.40 13.41 3.62
N LEU A 55 -9.98 14.60 3.74
CA LEU A 55 -11.27 14.93 3.16
C LEU A 55 -11.08 15.29 1.68
N SER A 56 -11.73 14.57 0.78
CA SER A 56 -11.77 14.90 -0.65
C SER A 56 -12.94 15.81 -0.98
N LEU A 57 -12.68 16.91 -1.66
CA LEU A 57 -13.70 17.80 -2.21
C LEU A 57 -13.24 18.30 -3.58
N ASP A 58 -14.06 18.10 -4.62
CA ASP A 58 -13.81 18.62 -5.97
C ASP A 58 -12.37 18.40 -6.48
N GLN A 59 -11.85 17.18 -6.30
CA GLN A 59 -10.49 16.76 -6.67
C GLN A 59 -9.34 17.35 -5.83
N ARG A 60 -9.66 18.08 -4.76
CA ARG A 60 -8.70 18.65 -3.81
C ARG A 60 -8.80 17.91 -2.47
N TRP A 61 -7.69 17.85 -1.76
CA TRP A 61 -7.57 17.13 -0.48
C TRP A 61 -7.35 18.12 0.66
N TYR A 62 -7.95 17.84 1.82
CA TYR A 62 -7.87 18.68 3.01
C TYR A 62 -7.61 17.82 4.25
N CYS A 63 -6.78 18.31 5.17
CA CYS A 63 -6.49 17.58 6.41
C CYS A 63 -7.57 17.74 7.49
N SER A 64 -8.50 18.69 7.33
CA SER A 64 -9.60 18.95 8.26
C SER A 64 -10.74 19.68 7.56
N GLN A 65 -11.94 19.62 8.12
CA GLN A 65 -13.11 20.32 7.61
C GLN A 65 -12.92 21.84 7.61
N ALA A 66 -12.25 22.38 8.63
CA ALA A 66 -11.94 23.80 8.73
C ALA A 66 -11.16 24.32 7.50
N HIS A 67 -10.16 23.57 7.01
CA HIS A 67 -9.40 23.97 5.82
C HIS A 67 -10.19 23.84 4.52
N LEU A 68 -11.11 22.89 4.46
CA LEU A 68 -12.02 22.75 3.33
C LEU A 68 -12.97 23.95 3.25
N GLU A 69 -13.54 24.37 4.38
CA GLU A 69 -14.44 25.53 4.45
C GLU A 69 -13.71 26.85 4.15
N GLN A 70 -12.49 27.01 4.67
CA GLN A 70 -11.63 28.18 4.40
C GLN A 70 -11.28 28.30 2.91
N ASP A 71 -10.95 27.18 2.27
CA ASP A 71 -10.62 27.15 0.84
C ASP A 71 -11.86 27.34 -0.06
N LYS A 72 -13.02 26.78 0.32
CA LYS A 72 -14.31 27.09 -0.35
C LYS A 72 -14.67 28.58 -0.24
N GLY A 73 -14.45 29.19 0.92
CA GLY A 73 -14.75 30.59 1.17
C GLY A 73 -13.81 31.55 0.42
N SER A 74 -12.55 31.16 0.17
CA SER A 74 -11.59 31.96 -0.58
C SER A 74 -11.71 31.81 -2.10
N SER A 75 -12.14 30.64 -2.60
CA SER A 75 -12.30 30.39 -4.03
C SER A 75 -13.52 31.08 -4.67
N GLY A 76 -14.45 31.59 -3.86
CA GLY A 76 -15.71 32.20 -4.31
C GLY A 76 -15.70 33.73 -4.43
N ARG A 77 -14.53 34.38 -4.43
CA ARG A 77 -14.40 35.84 -4.57
C ARG A 77 -13.70 36.23 -5.86
#